data_AF-A0A183KPB5-F1
#
_entry.id   AF-A0A183KPB5-F1
#
_cell.length_a   1.000
_cell.length_b   1.000
_cell.length_c   1.000
_cell.angle_alpha   90.00
_cell.angle_beta   90.00
_cell.angle_gamma   90.00
#
_symmetry.space_group_name_H-M   'P 1'
#
loop_
_entity.id
_entity.type
_entity.pdbx_description
1 polymer ?
#
loop_
_entity_poly.entity_id
_entity_poly.type
_entity_poly.pdbx_seq_one_letter_code
_entity_poly.pdbx_strand_id
1 'polypeptide(L)'
;MITCNRKGKRKSGRPKNTLRREIESDMRRLNRNCKGLEGIAQDKVEWRMLVEKIFRKSVEFCNDHPIWKLNVAHVLFMQENKYKEACNFYEPIIKRQYTNLLNINAIIIANLCVTYIMTSQNEYAEELMRKIEKEEEEVEQQQQQQQHQEVVLEGVEIDPLNHHYSNKKCYHLCIINLVIGTLYCTKGNYDFGISRIMKSLEPYQKKLGPDTW
;
A
#
# COMPACT_ATOMS: atom_id res chain seq x y z
N MET A 1 -61.45 -33.65 7.47
CA MET A 1 -60.14 -34.19 7.02
C MET A 1 -59.58 -33.26 5.96
N ILE A 2 -58.54 -32.49 6.26
CA ILE A 2 -57.73 -31.82 5.23
C ILE A 2 -56.30 -32.23 5.49
N THR A 3 -55.78 -33.07 4.59
CA THR A 3 -54.45 -33.66 4.65
C THR A 3 -53.39 -32.59 4.32
N CYS A 4 -52.43 -32.47 5.23
CA CYS A 4 -51.28 -31.58 5.11
C CYS A 4 -50.34 -32.09 4.00
N ASN A 5 -50.03 -31.26 3.00
CA ASN A 5 -49.05 -31.61 1.96
C ASN A 5 -47.68 -30.97 2.28
N ARG A 6 -46.67 -31.82 2.47
CA ARG A 6 -45.25 -31.48 2.70
C ARG A 6 -44.55 -31.24 1.36
N LYS A 7 -43.82 -30.13 1.22
CA LYS A 7 -42.44 -30.04 0.65
C LYS A 7 -42.08 -28.59 0.28
N GLY A 8 -41.68 -27.81 1.28
CA GLY A 8 -40.81 -26.65 1.08
C GLY A 8 -39.40 -27.03 1.48
N LYS A 9 -38.52 -27.33 0.53
CA LYS A 9 -37.09 -27.51 0.78
C LYS A 9 -36.52 -26.20 1.33
N ARG A 10 -36.25 -26.14 2.64
CA ARG A 10 -35.45 -25.08 3.25
C ARG A 10 -34.02 -25.23 2.72
N LYS A 11 -33.61 -24.36 1.80
CA LYS A 11 -32.19 -24.21 1.45
C LYS A 11 -31.47 -23.76 2.71
N SER A 12 -30.58 -24.61 3.22
CA SER A 12 -29.74 -24.38 4.38
C SER A 12 -28.70 -23.29 4.06
N GLY A 13 -29.13 -22.03 4.06
CA GLY A 13 -28.24 -20.89 4.10
C GLY A 13 -27.77 -20.70 5.54
N ARG A 14 -26.46 -20.82 5.78
CA ARG A 14 -25.84 -20.54 7.08
C ARG A 14 -26.21 -19.12 7.53
N PRO A 15 -26.55 -18.86 8.81
CA PRO A 15 -26.95 -17.51 9.23
C PRO A 15 -25.81 -16.52 8.98
N LYS A 16 -26.07 -15.42 8.27
CA LYS A 16 -25.07 -14.39 7.90
C LYS A 16 -24.23 -13.92 9.10
N ASN A 17 -24.83 -13.85 10.29
CA ASN A 17 -24.17 -13.46 11.53
C ASN A 17 -23.13 -14.48 12.04
N THR A 18 -23.29 -15.76 11.70
CA THR A 18 -22.33 -16.82 12.09
C THR A 18 -21.11 -16.79 11.17
N LEU A 19 -21.33 -16.65 9.86
CA LEU A 19 -20.25 -16.49 8.86
C LEU A 19 -19.41 -15.24 9.13
N ARG A 20 -20.06 -14.12 9.46
CA ARG A 20 -19.35 -12.88 9.81
C ARG A 20 -18.43 -13.05 11.02
N ARG A 21 -18.91 -13.70 12.08
CA ARG A 21 -18.10 -13.98 13.29
C ARG A 21 -16.93 -14.92 13.00
N GLU A 22 -17.13 -15.93 12.15
CA GLU A 22 -16.05 -16.81 11.70
C GLU A 22 -14.98 -16.04 10.92
N ILE A 23 -15.39 -15.19 9.97
CA ILE A 23 -14.47 -14.35 9.18
C ILE A 23 -13.71 -13.39 10.10
N GLU A 24 -14.38 -12.73 11.05
CA GLU A 24 -13.72 -11.83 12.02
C GLU A 24 -12.75 -12.58 12.96
N SER A 25 -13.06 -13.82 13.33
CA SER A 25 -12.19 -14.69 14.12
C SER A 25 -10.97 -15.12 13.31
N ASP A 26 -11.18 -15.52 12.05
CA ASP A 26 -10.13 -15.90 11.10
C ASP A 26 -9.20 -14.71 10.81
N MET A 27 -9.75 -13.49 10.64
CA MET A 27 -8.97 -12.25 10.46
C MET A 27 -8.15 -11.89 11.72
N ARG A 28 -8.72 -12.11 12.92
CA ARG A 28 -7.99 -11.92 14.18
C ARG A 28 -6.88 -12.95 14.37
N ARG A 29 -7.07 -14.19 13.93
CA ARG A 29 -6.01 -15.23 13.89
C ARG A 29 -4.89 -14.83 12.93
N LEU A 30 -5.22 -14.35 11.73
CA LEU A 30 -4.23 -13.83 10.80
C LEU A 30 -3.38 -12.71 11.43
N ASN A 31 -4.01 -11.72 12.06
CA ASN A 31 -3.29 -10.60 12.66
C ASN A 31 -2.35 -11.03 13.80
N ARG A 32 -2.69 -12.10 14.54
CA ARG A 32 -1.81 -12.68 15.57
C ARG A 32 -0.64 -13.44 14.95
N ASN A 33 -0.86 -14.20 13.88
CA ASN A 33 0.20 -14.93 13.19
C ASN A 33 1.18 -13.96 12.49
N CYS A 34 0.69 -12.85 11.91
CA CYS A 34 1.54 -11.81 11.34
C CYS A 34 2.50 -11.19 12.36
N LYS A 35 2.10 -11.10 13.64
CA LYS A 35 2.96 -10.61 14.73
C LYS A 35 4.01 -11.64 15.19
N GLY A 36 3.94 -12.90 14.75
CA GLY A 36 4.84 -13.99 15.14
C GLY A 36 5.81 -14.44 14.03
N LEU A 37 5.99 -13.64 12.96
CA LEU A 37 6.78 -14.03 11.79
C LEU A 37 8.30 -13.90 11.99
N GLU A 38 8.85 -14.69 12.91
CA GLU A 38 10.28 -15.03 12.98
C GLU A 38 10.58 -16.48 12.53
N GLY A 39 9.67 -17.12 11.79
CA GLY A 39 9.84 -18.48 11.24
C GLY A 39 9.66 -18.55 9.71
N ILE A 40 10.69 -18.95 8.98
CA ILE A 40 10.82 -18.74 7.53
C ILE A 40 10.31 -19.97 6.73
N ALA A 41 9.68 -19.67 5.58
CA ALA A 41 9.31 -20.55 4.45
C ALA A 41 8.03 -21.40 4.54
N GLN A 42 7.87 -22.35 5.48
CA GLN A 42 6.66 -23.20 5.54
C GLN A 42 5.42 -22.40 5.95
N ASP A 43 5.58 -21.51 6.92
CA ASP A 43 4.52 -20.64 7.43
C ASP A 43 4.01 -19.69 6.33
N LYS A 44 4.85 -19.29 5.35
CA LYS A 44 4.43 -18.46 4.22
C LYS A 44 3.44 -19.17 3.29
N VAL A 45 3.58 -20.47 3.06
CA VAL A 45 2.66 -21.24 2.19
C VAL A 45 1.33 -21.45 2.89
N GLU A 46 1.35 -21.84 4.17
CA GLU A 46 0.15 -22.05 4.98
C GLU A 46 -0.62 -20.74 5.20
N TRP A 47 0.09 -19.65 5.50
CA TRP A 47 -0.49 -18.32 5.62
C TRP A 47 -1.16 -17.86 4.31
N ARG A 48 -0.51 -18.07 3.15
CA ARG A 48 -1.12 -17.77 1.84
C ARG A 48 -2.44 -18.52 1.62
N MET A 49 -2.48 -19.82 1.93
CA MET A 49 -3.69 -20.63 1.79
C MET A 49 -4.79 -20.17 2.75
N LEU A 50 -4.44 -19.83 4.00
CA LEU A 50 -5.39 -19.34 4.98
C LEU A 50 -6.00 -18.00 4.57
N VAL A 51 -5.18 -17.06 4.12
CA VAL A 51 -5.62 -15.73 3.68
C VAL A 51 -6.53 -15.84 2.44
N GLU A 52 -6.19 -16.67 1.46
CA GLU A 52 -7.05 -16.87 0.28
C GLU A 52 -8.41 -17.45 0.67
N LYS A 53 -8.44 -18.41 1.61
CA LYS A 53 -9.70 -18.98 2.12
C LYS A 53 -10.57 -17.93 2.79
N ILE A 54 -9.98 -16.99 3.51
CA ILE A 54 -10.68 -15.90 4.20
C ILE A 54 -11.24 -14.91 3.17
N PHE A 55 -10.48 -14.54 2.14
CA PHE A 55 -10.99 -13.68 1.07
C PHE A 55 -12.10 -14.34 0.27
N ARG A 56 -11.98 -15.63 -0.06
CA ARG A 56 -13.03 -16.36 -0.78
C ARG A 56 -14.35 -16.42 -0.01
N LYS A 57 -14.31 -16.53 1.32
CA LYS A 57 -15.51 -16.51 2.17
C LYS A 57 -16.08 -15.11 2.38
N SER A 58 -15.23 -14.08 2.37
CA SER A 58 -15.62 -12.69 2.65
C SER A 58 -15.99 -11.89 1.41
N VAL A 59 -15.69 -12.38 0.20
CA VAL A 59 -15.96 -11.67 -1.07
C VAL A 59 -17.43 -11.27 -1.21
N GLU A 60 -18.38 -12.12 -0.79
CA GLU A 60 -19.81 -11.83 -0.88
C GLU A 60 -20.27 -10.68 0.02
N PHE A 61 -19.46 -10.29 1.01
CA PHE A 61 -19.81 -9.31 2.04
C PHE A 61 -18.94 -8.06 2.03
N CYS A 62 -17.70 -8.16 1.54
CA CYS A 62 -16.69 -7.13 1.71
C CYS A 62 -16.04 -6.67 0.39
N ASN A 63 -16.47 -7.22 -0.76
CA ASN A 63 -15.85 -6.91 -2.07
C ASN A 63 -15.87 -5.42 -2.44
N ASP A 64 -16.82 -4.64 -1.91
CA ASP A 64 -16.90 -3.20 -2.18
C ASP A 64 -16.02 -2.34 -1.27
N HIS A 65 -15.53 -2.91 -0.15
CA HIS A 65 -14.79 -2.15 0.85
C HIS A 65 -13.34 -1.87 0.39
N PRO A 66 -12.87 -0.60 0.39
CA PRO A 66 -11.54 -0.24 -0.12
C PRO A 66 -10.39 -0.94 0.61
N ILE A 67 -10.47 -1.05 1.94
CA ILE A 67 -9.46 -1.78 2.74
C ILE A 67 -9.41 -3.27 2.36
N TRP A 68 -10.55 -3.88 2.04
CA TRP A 68 -10.60 -5.28 1.63
C TRP A 68 -9.92 -5.45 0.26
N LYS A 69 -10.24 -4.58 -0.71
CA LYS A 69 -9.60 -4.58 -2.03
C LYS A 69 -8.08 -4.41 -1.92
N LEU A 70 -7.62 -3.51 -1.04
CA LEU A 70 -6.21 -3.26 -0.81
C LEU A 70 -5.50 -4.47 -0.19
N ASN A 71 -6.10 -5.09 0.84
CA ASN A 71 -5.53 -6.28 1.47
C ASN A 71 -5.45 -7.47 0.50
N VAL A 72 -6.47 -7.64 -0.35
CA VAL A 72 -6.45 -8.63 -1.44
C VAL A 72 -5.31 -8.33 -2.42
N ALA A 73 -5.15 -7.06 -2.82
CA ALA A 73 -4.06 -6.63 -3.71
C ALA A 73 -2.67 -6.97 -3.14
N HIS A 74 -2.43 -6.67 -1.85
CA HIS A 74 -1.17 -7.01 -1.17
C HIS A 74 -0.90 -8.52 -1.18
N VAL A 75 -1.93 -9.33 -0.95
CA VAL A 75 -1.75 -10.79 -0.91
C VAL A 75 -1.50 -11.36 -2.30
N LEU A 76 -2.16 -10.83 -3.34
CA LEU A 76 -1.87 -11.18 -4.73
C LEU A 76 -0.48 -10.72 -5.15
N PHE A 77 -0.03 -9.54 -4.68
CA PHE A 77 1.32 -9.03 -4.92
C PHE A 77 2.40 -9.96 -4.35
N MET A 78 2.17 -10.50 -3.15
CA MET A 78 3.08 -11.49 -2.53
C MET A 78 3.04 -12.88 -3.20
N GLN A 79 2.09 -13.12 -4.12
CA GLN A 79 1.99 -14.34 -4.91
C GLN A 79 2.63 -14.10 -6.28
N GLU A 80 3.97 -14.15 -6.36
CA GLU A 80 4.87 -13.76 -7.48
C GLU A 80 4.44 -14.06 -8.95
N ASN A 81 3.36 -14.80 -9.21
CA ASN A 81 2.76 -15.02 -10.52
C ASN A 81 1.48 -14.22 -10.80
N LYS A 82 0.98 -13.41 -9.85
CA LYS A 82 -0.33 -12.73 -9.95
C LYS A 82 -0.26 -11.20 -9.99
N TYR A 83 0.86 -10.63 -10.46
CA TYR A 83 1.02 -9.18 -10.56
C TYR A 83 -0.04 -8.49 -11.42
N LYS A 84 -0.52 -9.15 -12.49
CA LYS A 84 -1.59 -8.62 -13.34
C LYS A 84 -2.93 -8.52 -12.60
N GLU A 85 -3.26 -9.49 -11.76
CA GLU A 85 -4.46 -9.44 -10.92
C GLU A 85 -4.31 -8.37 -9.83
N ALA A 86 -3.14 -8.27 -9.19
CA ALA A 86 -2.86 -7.23 -8.20
C ALA A 86 -3.00 -5.81 -8.80
N CYS A 87 -2.52 -5.61 -10.02
CA CYS A 87 -2.64 -4.36 -10.77
C CYS A 87 -4.10 -3.90 -10.90
N ASN A 88 -5.03 -4.81 -11.22
CA ASN A 88 -6.46 -4.50 -11.34
C ASN A 88 -7.09 -3.98 -10.03
N PHE A 89 -6.51 -4.30 -8.87
CA PHE A 89 -6.97 -3.78 -7.58
C PHE A 89 -6.30 -2.46 -7.20
N TYR A 90 -5.02 -2.28 -7.53
CA TYR A 90 -4.29 -1.05 -7.23
C TYR A 90 -4.67 0.12 -8.14
N GLU A 91 -4.83 -0.13 -9.45
CA GLU A 91 -5.11 0.93 -10.42
C GLU A 91 -6.35 1.77 -10.09
N PRO A 92 -7.53 1.19 -9.78
CA PRO A 92 -8.72 1.99 -9.50
C PRO A 92 -8.58 2.83 -8.23
N ILE A 93 -7.76 2.39 -7.27
CA ILE A 93 -7.51 3.13 -6.02
C ILE A 93 -6.69 4.39 -6.35
N ILE A 94 -5.63 4.24 -7.14
CA ILE A 94 -4.74 5.34 -7.51
C ILE A 94 -5.41 6.30 -8.50
N LYS A 95 -6.11 5.77 -9.52
CA LYS A 95 -6.86 6.59 -10.50
C LYS A 95 -7.96 7.43 -9.85
N ARG A 96 -8.61 6.97 -8.78
CA ARG A 96 -9.62 7.75 -8.04
C ARG A 96 -9.03 8.95 -7.30
N GLN A 97 -7.77 8.88 -6.89
CA GLN A 97 -7.07 9.93 -6.14
C GLN A 97 -5.92 10.53 -6.96
N TYR A 98 -6.01 10.49 -8.29
CA TYR A 98 -4.95 10.92 -9.20
C TYR A 98 -4.60 12.42 -9.08
N THR A 99 -5.46 13.22 -8.45
CA THR A 99 -5.21 14.64 -8.19
C THR A 99 -4.34 14.89 -6.96
N ASN A 100 -4.25 13.94 -6.03
CA ASN A 100 -3.49 14.09 -4.77
C ASN A 100 -2.85 12.75 -4.41
N LEU A 101 -1.82 12.33 -5.16
CA LEU A 101 -1.19 11.02 -4.98
C LEU A 101 -0.47 10.92 -3.62
N LEU A 102 0.04 12.04 -3.12
CA LEU A 102 0.74 12.12 -1.84
C LEU A 102 -0.12 11.77 -0.60
N ASN A 103 -1.45 11.71 -0.75
CA ASN A 103 -2.34 11.27 0.33
C ASN A 103 -2.45 9.75 0.43
N ILE A 104 -2.11 9.01 -0.64
CA ILE A 104 -2.08 7.56 -0.65
C ILE A 104 -0.82 7.10 0.08
N ASN A 105 -0.88 5.95 0.77
CA ASN A 105 0.33 5.37 1.34
C ASN A 105 1.35 5.03 0.23
N ALA A 106 2.58 5.52 0.38
CA ALA A 106 3.67 5.35 -0.58
C ALA A 106 3.91 3.88 -0.98
N ILE A 107 3.71 2.92 -0.05
CA ILE A 107 3.90 1.50 -0.35
C ILE A 107 2.91 0.98 -1.40
N ILE A 108 1.69 1.53 -1.45
CA ILE A 108 0.65 1.14 -2.41
C ILE A 108 1.09 1.55 -3.80
N ILE A 109 1.62 2.77 -3.92
CA ILE A 109 2.11 3.31 -5.18
C ILE A 109 3.38 2.56 -5.63
N ALA A 110 4.30 2.29 -4.70
CA ALA A 110 5.49 1.49 -4.97
C ALA A 110 5.14 0.09 -5.49
N ASN A 111 4.17 -0.57 -4.85
CA ASN A 111 3.69 -1.89 -5.28
C ASN A 111 3.06 -1.83 -6.68
N LEU A 112 2.30 -0.77 -7.02
CA LEU A 112 1.78 -0.59 -8.37
C LEU A 112 2.93 -0.43 -9.39
N CYS A 113 3.93 0.40 -9.10
CA CYS A 113 5.12 0.54 -9.96
C CYS A 113 5.82 -0.82 -10.18
N VAL A 114 5.99 -1.61 -9.13
CA VAL A 114 6.55 -2.96 -9.24
C VAL A 114 5.66 -3.86 -10.10
N THR A 115 4.34 -3.84 -9.94
CA THR A 115 3.44 -4.65 -10.79
C THR A 115 3.53 -4.25 -12.25
N TYR A 116 3.70 -2.97 -12.58
CA TYR A 116 3.91 -2.51 -13.94
C TYR A 116 5.23 -3.00 -14.52
N ILE A 117 6.33 -2.88 -13.78
CA ILE A 117 7.65 -3.39 -14.21
C ILE A 117 7.59 -4.91 -14.42
N MET A 118 6.99 -5.65 -13.49
CA MET A 118 6.86 -7.11 -13.56
C MET A 118 5.92 -7.60 -14.67
N THR A 119 5.06 -6.74 -15.19
CA THR A 119 4.16 -7.03 -16.32
C THR A 119 4.63 -6.39 -17.63
N SER A 120 5.89 -5.93 -17.70
CA SER A 120 6.50 -5.31 -18.89
C SER A 120 5.81 -4.02 -19.34
N GLN A 121 5.17 -3.30 -18.42
CA GLN A 121 4.44 -2.06 -18.63
C GLN A 121 5.25 -0.87 -18.08
N ASN A 122 6.53 -0.77 -18.47
CA ASN A 122 7.48 0.17 -17.87
C ASN A 122 7.09 1.65 -18.08
N GLU A 123 6.45 1.97 -19.21
CA GLU A 123 6.00 3.34 -19.52
C GLU A 123 5.02 3.88 -18.46
N TYR A 124 4.06 3.06 -18.02
CA TYR A 124 3.10 3.45 -16.98
C TYR A 124 3.76 3.60 -15.61
N ALA A 125 4.78 2.79 -15.31
CA ALA A 125 5.56 2.96 -14.09
C ALA A 125 6.32 4.29 -14.11
N GLU A 126 6.99 4.62 -15.23
CA GLU A 126 7.73 5.87 -15.37
C GLU A 126 6.83 7.10 -15.31
N GLU A 127 5.67 7.07 -15.97
CA GLU A 127 4.70 8.16 -15.92
C GLU A 127 4.22 8.42 -14.48
N LEU A 128 3.87 7.35 -13.75
CA LEU A 128 3.43 7.44 -12.37
C LEU A 128 4.52 8.03 -11.47
N MET A 129 5.78 7.62 -11.67
CA MET A 129 6.92 8.14 -10.92
C MET A 129 7.19 9.62 -11.20
N ARG A 130 7.19 10.03 -12.48
CA ARG A 130 7.38 11.44 -12.86
C ARG A 130 6.30 12.35 -12.28
N LYS A 131 5.06 11.87 -12.20
CA LYS A 131 3.96 12.62 -11.59
C LYS A 131 4.17 12.84 -10.10
N ILE A 132 4.61 11.82 -9.37
CA ILE A 132 4.89 11.90 -7.93
C ILE A 132 6.07 12.84 -7.66
N GLU A 133 7.13 12.72 -8.46
CA GLU A 133 8.28 13.62 -8.39
C GLU A 133 7.85 15.08 -8.53
N LYS A 134 7.02 15.39 -9.54
CA LYS A 134 6.47 16.72 -9.72
C LYS A 134 5.60 17.19 -8.55
N GLU A 135 4.71 16.33 -8.04
CA GLU A 135 3.86 16.67 -6.88
C GLU A 135 4.70 16.91 -5.60
N GLU A 136 5.76 16.14 -5.37
CA GLU A 136 6.68 16.34 -4.24
C GLU A 136 7.48 17.65 -4.38
N GLU A 137 7.98 17.96 -5.58
CA GLU A 137 8.71 19.22 -5.86
C GLU A 137 7.82 20.45 -5.65
N GLU A 138 6.56 20.41 -6.09
CA GLU A 138 5.60 21.50 -5.90
C GLU A 138 5.33 21.77 -4.42
N VAL A 139 5.18 20.71 -3.62
CA VAL A 139 5.01 20.83 -2.16
C VAL A 139 6.26 21.39 -1.49
N GLU A 140 7.46 20.93 -1.89
CA GLU A 140 8.72 21.44 -1.35
C GLU A 140 8.92 22.93 -1.69
N GLN A 141 8.60 23.36 -2.91
CA GLN A 141 8.66 24.76 -3.32
C GLN A 141 7.66 25.64 -2.56
N GLN A 142 6.43 25.17 -2.36
CA GLN A 142 5.41 25.89 -1.58
C GLN A 142 5.85 26.06 -0.13
N GLN A 143 6.44 25.03 0.48
CA GLN A 143 6.99 25.12 1.85
C GLN A 143 8.14 26.11 1.94
N GLN A 144 9.06 26.11 0.97
CA GLN A 144 10.17 27.07 0.92
C GLN A 144 9.68 28.51 0.73
N GLN A 145 8.68 28.73 -0.12
CA GLN A 145 8.09 30.06 -0.32
C GLN A 145 7.36 30.57 0.92
N GLN A 146 6.60 29.71 1.61
CA GLN A 146 5.93 30.07 2.87
C GLN A 146 6.96 30.44 3.96
N GLN A 147 8.03 29.64 4.11
CA GLN A 147 9.12 29.97 5.03
C GLN A 147 9.81 31.30 4.67
N HIS A 148 10.08 31.57 3.39
CA HIS A 148 10.72 32.82 2.97
C HIS A 148 9.82 34.04 3.19
N GLN A 149 8.52 33.91 2.97
CA GLN A 149 7.56 35.00 3.11
C GLN A 149 7.30 35.37 4.59
N GLU A 150 7.35 34.39 5.48
CA GLU A 150 7.24 34.60 6.94
C GLU A 150 8.50 35.26 7.51
N VAL A 151 9.70 34.84 7.07
CA VAL A 151 10.99 35.45 7.47
C VAL A 151 11.12 36.92 7.05
N VAL A 152 10.46 37.34 5.97
CA VAL A 152 10.49 38.72 5.48
C VAL A 152 9.51 39.64 6.23
N LEU A 153 8.45 39.09 6.85
CA LEU A 153 7.44 39.87 7.58
C LEU A 153 7.76 40.07 9.07
N GLU A 154 8.55 39.20 9.68
CA GLU A 154 8.97 39.33 11.08
C GLU A 154 10.44 39.74 11.21
N GLY A 155 10.72 41.04 11.19
CA GLY A 155 11.96 41.61 11.73
C GLY A 155 12.04 41.54 13.26
N VAL A 156 11.53 40.46 13.86
CA VAL A 156 11.41 40.25 15.32
C VAL A 156 12.16 38.96 15.66
N GLU A 157 13.05 39.03 16.65
CA GLU A 157 13.82 37.88 17.14
C GLU A 157 12.88 36.72 17.52
N ILE A 158 12.96 35.60 16.80
CA ILE A 158 12.14 34.41 17.06
C ILE A 158 12.77 33.61 18.20
N ASP A 159 12.01 33.42 19.28
CA ASP A 159 12.32 32.50 20.37
C ASP A 159 12.42 31.05 19.82
N PRO A 160 13.56 30.34 19.96
CA PRO A 160 13.80 29.04 19.31
C PRO A 160 12.86 27.91 19.77
N LEU A 161 12.03 28.13 20.78
CA LEU A 161 11.30 27.07 21.48
C LEU A 161 9.88 26.79 20.98
N ASN A 162 9.33 27.56 20.03
CA ASN A 162 7.91 27.40 19.63
C ASN A 162 7.63 27.17 18.15
N HIS A 163 8.63 26.77 17.35
CA HIS A 163 8.41 26.50 15.94
C HIS A 163 7.96 25.04 15.70
N HIS A 164 6.74 24.71 16.13
CA HIS A 164 6.07 23.45 15.76
C HIS A 164 5.38 23.58 14.39
N TYR A 165 6.10 24.07 13.37
CA TYR A 165 5.66 23.89 11.98
C TYR A 165 5.87 22.41 11.65
N SER A 166 4.76 21.67 11.49
CA SER A 166 4.78 20.29 11.01
C SER A 166 5.29 20.29 9.57
N ASN A 167 6.61 20.23 9.41
CA ASN A 167 7.30 20.05 8.15
C ASN A 167 6.93 18.65 7.64
N LYS A 168 5.79 18.57 6.95
CA LYS A 168 5.26 17.31 6.40
C LYS A 168 6.11 16.97 5.19
N LYS A 169 7.26 16.36 5.46
CA LYS A 169 8.13 15.81 4.43
C LYS A 169 7.40 14.66 3.75
N CYS A 170 7.28 14.73 2.43
CA CYS A 170 6.78 13.64 1.60
C CYS A 170 7.96 12.75 1.21
N TYR A 171 7.79 11.44 1.37
CA TYR A 171 8.84 10.44 1.13
C TYR A 171 8.39 9.38 0.12
N HIS A 172 7.36 9.67 -0.68
CA HIS A 172 6.77 8.74 -1.61
C HIS A 172 7.79 8.31 -2.66
N LEU A 173 8.49 9.26 -3.29
CA LEU A 173 9.48 8.92 -4.31
C LEU A 173 10.68 8.14 -3.72
N CYS A 174 11.06 8.45 -2.48
CA CYS A 174 12.11 7.72 -1.75
C CYS A 174 11.71 6.25 -1.57
N ILE A 175 10.55 6.00 -0.97
CA ILE A 175 10.02 4.65 -0.72
C ILE A 175 9.86 3.87 -2.04
N ILE A 176 9.34 4.50 -3.08
CA ILE A 176 9.17 3.87 -4.40
C ILE A 176 10.52 3.44 -4.97
N ASN A 177 11.53 4.31 -4.92
CA ASN A 177 12.87 3.97 -5.42
C ASN A 177 13.56 2.88 -4.59
N LEU A 178 13.36 2.86 -3.26
CA LEU A 178 13.86 1.79 -2.39
C LEU A 178 13.25 0.43 -2.77
N VAL A 179 11.92 0.38 -2.96
CA VAL A 179 11.20 -0.84 -3.32
C VAL A 179 11.61 -1.33 -4.71
N ILE A 180 11.68 -0.43 -5.70
CA ILE A 180 12.12 -0.77 -7.06
C ILE A 180 13.58 -1.22 -7.05
N GLY A 181 14.47 -0.53 -6.36
CA GLY A 181 15.87 -0.91 -6.27
C GLY A 181 16.06 -2.30 -5.68
N THR A 182 15.31 -2.62 -4.61
CA THR A 182 15.29 -3.96 -4.01
C THR A 182 14.80 -5.02 -5.01
N LEU A 183 13.74 -4.72 -5.77
CA LEU A 183 13.27 -5.62 -6.85
C LEU A 183 14.39 -5.94 -7.85
N TYR A 184 15.09 -4.93 -8.36
CA TYR A 184 16.18 -5.14 -9.32
C TYR A 184 17.34 -5.95 -8.73
N CYS A 185 17.70 -5.70 -7.46
CA CYS A 185 18.68 -6.52 -6.76
C CYS A 185 18.23 -7.99 -6.66
N THR A 186 16.96 -8.26 -6.31
CA THR A 186 16.43 -9.64 -6.26
C THR A 186 16.37 -10.34 -7.61
N LYS A 187 16.33 -9.57 -8.72
CA LYS A 187 16.37 -10.10 -10.09
C LYS A 187 17.80 -10.24 -10.64
N GLY A 188 18.82 -9.95 -9.83
CA GLY A 188 20.23 -10.09 -10.21
C GLY A 188 20.83 -8.88 -10.93
N ASN A 189 20.08 -7.78 -11.09
CA ASN A 189 20.60 -6.53 -11.66
C ASN A 189 21.03 -5.58 -10.54
N TYR A 190 22.18 -5.90 -9.94
CA TYR A 190 22.69 -5.19 -8.76
C TYR A 190 23.14 -3.76 -9.06
N ASP A 191 23.81 -3.52 -10.19
CA ASP A 191 24.32 -2.17 -10.51
C ASP A 191 23.18 -1.15 -10.62
N PHE A 192 22.11 -1.51 -11.33
CA PHE A 192 20.94 -0.67 -11.44
C PHE A 192 20.19 -0.54 -10.10
N GLY A 193 19.98 -1.67 -9.41
CA GLY A 193 19.26 -1.72 -8.14
C GLY A 193 19.92 -0.88 -7.04
N ILE A 194 21.23 -1.07 -6.82
CA ILE A 194 22.03 -0.34 -5.83
C ILE A 194 22.10 1.15 -6.20
N SER A 195 22.36 1.49 -7.47
CA SER A 195 22.38 2.89 -7.90
C SER A 195 21.07 3.61 -7.56
N ARG A 196 19.94 2.91 -7.74
CA ARG A 196 18.61 3.47 -7.46
C ARG A 196 18.34 3.63 -5.97
N ILE A 197 18.75 2.67 -5.15
CA ILE A 197 18.69 2.77 -3.67
C ILE A 197 19.52 3.96 -3.19
N MET A 198 20.76 4.09 -3.67
CA MET A 198 21.64 5.19 -3.25
C MET A 198 21.05 6.55 -3.61
N LYS A 199 20.54 6.72 -4.84
CA LYS A 199 19.89 7.96 -5.28
C LYS A 199 18.64 8.30 -4.47
N SER A 200 17.90 7.30 -4.01
CA SER A 200 16.69 7.52 -3.21
C SER A 200 16.98 8.17 -1.85
N LEU A 201 18.19 7.93 -1.32
CA LEU A 201 18.61 8.42 0.00
C LEU A 201 19.29 9.79 -0.07
N GLU A 202 19.55 10.35 -1.26
CA GLU A 202 20.20 11.65 -1.37
C GLU A 202 19.20 12.83 -1.34
N PRO A 203 19.43 13.87 -0.49
CA PRO A 203 20.42 13.95 0.59
C PRO A 203 19.94 13.26 1.89
N TYR A 204 20.82 12.47 2.52
CA TYR A 204 20.50 11.58 3.65
C TYR A 204 19.79 12.29 4.81
N GLN A 205 20.25 13.50 5.14
CA GLN A 205 19.72 14.31 6.25
C GLN A 205 18.27 14.77 6.02
N LYS A 206 17.81 14.83 4.77
CA LYS A 206 16.44 15.24 4.44
C LYS A 206 15.51 14.03 4.32
N LYS A 207 16.02 12.91 3.78
CA LYS A 207 15.22 11.75 3.33
C LYS A 207 15.09 10.58 4.32
N LEU A 208 15.85 10.59 5.40
CA LEU A 208 15.69 9.63 6.50
C LEU A 208 14.70 10.17 7.54
N GLY A 209 13.57 9.48 7.70
CA GLY A 209 12.55 9.66 8.73
C GLY A 209 11.95 8.31 9.20
N PRO A 210 11.09 8.30 10.22
CA PRO A 210 10.52 7.07 10.79
C PRO A 210 9.73 6.21 9.79
N ASP A 211 9.10 6.82 8.79
CA ASP A 211 8.36 6.10 7.74
C ASP A 211 9.27 5.50 6.64
N THR A 212 10.55 5.89 6.62
CA THR A 212 11.56 5.39 5.68
C THR A 212 12.60 4.47 6.31
N TRP A 213 12.66 4.41 7.65
CA TRP A 213 13.59 3.56 8.44
C TRP A 213 12.96 2.20 8.74
#